data_AF-A0A7S1QE07-F1
#
_entry.id   AF-A0A7S1QE07-F1
#
_cell.length_a   1.000
_cell.length_b   1.000
_cell.length_c   1.000
_cell.angle_alpha   90.00
_cell.angle_beta   90.00
_cell.angle_gamma   90.00
#
_symmetry.space_group_name_H-M   'P 1'
#
loop_
_entity.id
_entity.type
_entity.pdbx_description
1 polymer ?
#
loop_
_entity_poly.entity_id
_entity_poly.type
_entity_poly.pdbx_seq_one_letter_code
_entity_poly.pdbx_strand_id
1 'polypeptide(L)'
;AGRPRVGASIAVHPPKFYAVAKFLEQFSNCPAAIESLRVFIVFSDTKDLLLFRDAMACLVPDVPSYVWEPVVALVPRMGWRTQGAGHQITAAYKKWHGITHMMDLPSEQGLEYGLMMDAELLLFDGWGEDVRGA
;
A
#
# COMPACT_ATOMS: atom_id res chain seq x y z
N ALA A 1 1.59 -14.82 20.19
CA ALA A 1 1.35 -14.50 18.77
C ALA A 1 2.68 -14.13 18.13
N GLY A 2 2.92 -14.55 16.88
CA GLY A 2 4.14 -14.20 16.16
C GLY A 2 4.14 -12.73 15.72
N ARG A 3 5.32 -12.11 15.62
CA ARG A 3 5.48 -10.78 15.00
C ARG A 3 5.50 -10.94 13.47
N PRO A 4 4.90 -10.03 12.68
CA PRO A 4 5.02 -10.06 11.23
C PRO A 4 6.49 -10.01 10.81
N ARG A 5 6.88 -10.89 9.89
CA ARG A 5 8.25 -10.97 9.36
C ARG A 5 8.37 -10.37 7.96
N VAL A 6 7.24 -10.16 7.29
CA VAL A 6 7.18 -9.63 5.93
C VAL A 6 6.56 -8.24 5.95
N GLY A 7 7.13 -7.31 5.19
CA GLY A 7 6.54 -6.00 4.90
C GLY A 7 6.10 -5.89 3.45
N ALA A 8 4.92 -5.31 3.19
CA ALA A 8 4.47 -4.93 1.86
C ALA A 8 4.57 -3.42 1.70
N SER A 9 5.36 -2.96 0.73
CA SER A 9 5.48 -1.54 0.34
C SER A 9 4.60 -1.30 -0.89
N ILE A 10 3.49 -0.59 -0.68
CA ILE A 10 2.47 -0.34 -1.71
C ILE A 10 2.44 1.16 -2.02
N ALA A 11 2.84 1.53 -3.23
CA ALA A 11 2.77 2.91 -3.69
C ALA A 11 1.36 3.29 -4.13
N VAL A 12 0.79 4.34 -3.52
CA VAL A 12 -0.59 4.75 -3.77
C VAL A 12 -0.66 6.20 -4.23
N HIS A 13 -1.49 6.45 -5.23
CA HIS A 13 -1.86 7.76 -5.76
C HIS A 13 -3.26 7.64 -6.39
N PRO A 14 -4.04 8.72 -6.48
CA PRO A 14 -5.29 8.70 -7.23
C PRO A 14 -5.04 8.23 -8.68
N PRO A 15 -5.91 7.38 -9.26
CA PRO A 15 -7.21 6.92 -8.79
C PRO A 15 -7.19 5.61 -7.95
N LYS A 16 -6.01 5.09 -7.57
CA LYS A 16 -5.85 3.73 -7.01
C LYS A 16 -6.34 3.56 -5.56
N PHE A 17 -6.93 4.60 -4.97
CA PHE A 17 -7.36 4.60 -3.57
C PHE A 17 -8.42 3.54 -3.29
N TYR A 18 -9.37 3.36 -4.21
CA TYR A 18 -10.42 2.36 -4.08
C TYR A 18 -9.86 0.93 -4.00
N ALA A 19 -8.93 0.58 -4.89
CA ALA A 19 -8.34 -0.75 -4.93
C ALA A 19 -7.62 -1.10 -3.62
N VAL A 20 -6.81 -0.16 -3.10
CA VAL A 20 -6.11 -0.37 -1.83
C VAL A 20 -7.07 -0.38 -0.65
N ALA A 21 -8.11 0.45 -0.64
CA ALA A 21 -9.12 0.41 0.41
C ALA A 21 -9.80 -0.97 0.48
N LYS A 22 -10.18 -1.54 -0.67
CA LYS A 22 -10.76 -2.89 -0.75
C LYS A 22 -9.78 -4.00 -0.38
N PHE A 23 -8.52 -3.88 -0.78
CA PHE A 23 -7.48 -4.78 -0.30
C PHE A 23 -7.36 -4.73 1.24
N LEU A 24 -7.33 -3.55 1.85
CA LEU A 24 -7.20 -3.39 3.30
C LEU A 24 -8.43 -3.94 4.06
N GLU A 25 -9.63 -3.79 3.51
CA GLU A 25 -10.86 -4.41 4.03
C GLU A 25 -10.79 -5.94 4.04
N GLN A 26 -10.35 -6.54 2.93
CA GLN A 26 -10.19 -7.99 2.85
C GLN A 26 -9.04 -8.48 3.75
N PHE A 27 -7.94 -7.74 3.77
CA PHE A 27 -6.77 -8.01 4.62
C PHE A 27 -7.13 -7.96 6.11
N SER A 28 -7.90 -6.94 6.54
CA SER A 28 -8.30 -6.79 7.95
C SER A 28 -9.19 -7.92 8.45
N ASN A 29 -9.88 -8.62 7.54
CA ASN A 29 -10.74 -9.76 7.87
C ASN A 29 -9.97 -11.10 7.93
N CYS A 30 -8.65 -11.11 7.70
CA CYS A 30 -7.83 -12.31 7.73
C CYS A 30 -6.75 -12.24 8.83
N PRO A 31 -7.00 -12.79 10.04
CA PRO A 31 -6.05 -12.76 11.15
C PRO A 31 -4.67 -13.33 10.78
N ALA A 32 -4.63 -14.44 10.04
CA ALA A 32 -3.39 -15.06 9.59
C ALA A 32 -2.56 -14.14 8.68
N ALA A 33 -3.22 -13.32 7.84
CA ALA A 33 -2.53 -12.35 7.00
C ALA A 33 -1.93 -11.21 7.85
N ILE A 34 -2.67 -10.69 8.82
CA ILE A 34 -2.20 -9.65 9.75
C ILE A 34 -1.00 -10.14 10.58
N GLU A 35 -1.03 -11.39 11.04
CA GLU A 35 0.08 -11.99 11.80
C GLU A 35 1.35 -12.20 10.96
N SER A 36 1.21 -12.29 9.63
CA SER A 36 2.32 -12.62 8.73
C SER A 36 2.92 -11.39 8.04
N LEU A 37 2.08 -10.39 7.73
CA LEU A 37 2.41 -9.27 6.85
C LEU A 37 2.09 -7.93 7.51
N ARG A 38 3.01 -6.97 7.45
CA ARG A 38 2.77 -5.56 7.78
C ARG A 38 2.66 -4.74 6.49
N VAL A 39 1.62 -3.94 6.36
CA VAL A 39 1.34 -3.16 5.15
C VAL A 39 1.78 -1.71 5.33
N PHE A 40 2.61 -1.22 4.42
CA PHE A 40 3.08 0.16 4.37
C PHE A 40 2.55 0.80 3.09
N ILE A 41 1.72 1.83 3.24
CA ILE A 41 1.14 2.57 2.13
C ILE A 41 1.94 3.84 1.89
N VAL A 42 2.55 3.96 0.71
CA VAL A 42 3.49 5.03 0.39
C VAL A 42 2.84 6.10 -0.49
N PHE A 43 2.78 7.32 0.04
CA PHE A 43 2.16 8.51 -0.56
C PHE A 43 3.21 9.47 -1.10
N SER A 44 2.78 10.33 -2.02
CA SER A 44 3.65 11.34 -2.65
C SER A 44 3.86 12.55 -1.74
N ASP A 45 2.86 12.87 -0.92
CA ASP A 45 2.87 13.95 0.06
C ASP A 45 1.81 13.72 1.15
N THR A 46 1.75 14.63 2.12
CA THR A 46 0.74 14.59 3.19
C THR A 46 -0.68 14.80 2.68
N LYS A 47 -0.87 15.51 1.56
CA LYS A 47 -2.20 15.75 0.99
C LYS A 47 -2.79 14.46 0.43
N ASP A 48 -2.00 13.65 -0.27
CA ASP A 48 -2.37 12.31 -0.73
C ASP A 48 -2.76 11.41 0.45
N LEU A 49 -2.01 11.45 1.55
CA LEU A 49 -2.32 10.69 2.76
C LEU A 49 -3.67 11.12 3.37
N LEU A 50 -3.91 12.42 3.51
CA LEU A 50 -5.16 12.93 4.08
C LEU A 50 -6.35 12.55 3.19
N LEU A 51 -6.23 12.74 1.88
CA LEU A 51 -7.27 12.34 0.93
C LEU A 51 -7.54 10.83 0.97
N PHE A 52 -6.50 10.01 1.17
CA PHE A 52 -6.68 8.56 1.31
C PHE A 52 -7.40 8.20 2.63
N ARG A 53 -7.11 8.89 3.73
CA ARG A 53 -7.84 8.70 5.00
C ARG A 53 -9.31 9.06 4.86
N ASP A 54 -9.62 10.16 4.18
CA ASP A 54 -11.00 10.55 3.88
C ASP A 54 -11.70 9.49 3.01
N ALA A 55 -10.99 8.93 2.03
CA ALA A 55 -11.50 7.83 1.21
C ALA A 55 -11.73 6.55 2.03
N MET A 56 -10.83 6.18 2.95
CA MET A 56 -11.00 5.03 3.85
C MET A 56 -12.23 5.20 4.75
N ALA A 57 -12.43 6.38 5.33
CA ALA A 57 -13.59 6.70 6.16
C ALA A 57 -14.92 6.62 5.38
N CYS A 58 -14.89 6.89 4.08
CA CYS A 58 -16.05 6.82 3.20
C CYS A 58 -16.32 5.40 2.68
N LEU A 59 -15.28 4.70 2.23
CA LEU A 59 -15.39 3.43 1.50
C LEU A 59 -15.42 2.20 2.41
N VAL A 60 -14.65 2.22 3.50
CA VAL A 60 -14.36 1.05 4.34
C VAL A 60 -14.17 1.47 5.82
N PRO A 61 -15.18 2.11 6.46
CA PRO A 61 -15.04 2.73 7.78
C PRO A 61 -14.67 1.76 8.91
N ASP A 62 -14.93 0.47 8.73
CA ASP A 62 -14.65 -0.57 9.72
C ASP A 62 -13.21 -1.09 9.68
N VAL A 63 -12.39 -0.66 8.71
CA VAL A 63 -10.98 -1.06 8.63
C VAL A 63 -10.20 -0.42 9.78
N PRO A 64 -9.60 -1.21 10.70
CA PRO A 64 -8.87 -0.64 11.82
C PRO A 64 -7.62 0.08 11.35
N SER A 65 -7.33 1.26 11.91
CA SER A 65 -6.18 2.07 11.49
C SER A 65 -4.82 1.42 11.73
N TYR A 66 -4.74 0.37 12.55
CA TYR A 66 -3.48 -0.34 12.85
C TYR A 66 -3.09 -1.37 11.79
N VAL A 67 -3.97 -1.73 10.84
CA VAL A 67 -3.67 -2.77 9.84
C VAL A 67 -2.76 -2.27 8.71
N TRP A 68 -2.48 -0.98 8.67
CA TRP A 68 -1.58 -0.37 7.69
C TRP A 68 -0.84 0.84 8.29
N GLU A 69 0.32 1.13 7.73
CA GLU A 69 1.18 2.23 8.15
C GLU A 69 1.37 3.23 7.00
N PRO A 70 1.13 4.54 7.22
CA PRO A 70 1.38 5.55 6.21
C PRO A 70 2.88 5.89 6.13
N VAL A 71 3.42 5.93 4.92
CA VAL A 71 4.76 6.45 4.62
C VAL A 71 4.62 7.58 3.61
N VAL A 72 5.18 8.75 3.88
CA VAL A 72 5.23 9.85 2.90
C VAL A 72 6.63 9.88 2.31
N ALA A 73 6.74 9.61 1.01
CA ALA A 73 8.02 9.57 0.33
C ALA A 73 8.62 10.98 0.20
N LEU A 74 9.96 11.04 0.20
CA LEU A 74 10.66 12.29 -0.10
C LEU A 74 10.42 12.70 -1.55
N VAL A 75 10.34 13.99 -1.81
CA VAL A 75 10.19 14.50 -3.18
C VAL A 75 11.48 14.21 -3.99
N PRO A 76 11.40 13.58 -5.17
CA PRO A 76 12.58 13.37 -6.01
C PRO A 76 13.23 14.70 -6.41
N ARG A 77 14.56 14.72 -6.62
CA ARG A 77 15.31 15.94 -6.99
C ARG A 77 14.75 16.67 -8.21
N MET A 78 14.18 15.94 -9.17
CA MET A 78 13.59 16.48 -10.41
C MET A 78 12.06 16.59 -10.33
N GLY A 79 11.49 16.51 -9.14
CA GLY A 79 10.04 16.46 -8.92
C GLY A 79 9.40 15.14 -9.32
N TRP A 80 8.08 15.05 -9.11
CA TRP A 80 7.28 13.90 -9.47
C TRP A 80 7.06 13.83 -10.99
N ARG A 81 7.27 12.65 -11.58
CA ARG A 81 6.96 12.42 -13.00
C ARG A 81 5.50 11.97 -13.13
N THR A 82 4.67 12.75 -13.82
CA THR A 82 3.21 12.58 -13.87
C THR A 82 2.67 12.28 -15.27
N GLN A 83 3.51 11.83 -16.21
CA GLN A 83 3.09 11.52 -17.58
C GLN A 83 3.76 10.25 -18.10
N GLY A 84 3.00 9.44 -18.85
CA GLY A 84 3.48 8.24 -19.53
C GLY A 84 4.22 7.27 -18.61
N ALA A 85 5.40 6.81 -19.03
CA ALA A 85 6.29 5.96 -18.22
C ALA A 85 6.72 6.60 -16.88
N GLY A 86 6.56 7.93 -16.74
CA GLY A 86 6.81 8.66 -15.50
C GLY A 86 5.97 8.17 -14.32
N HIS A 87 4.73 7.72 -14.54
CA HIS A 87 3.90 7.17 -13.46
C HIS A 87 4.51 5.91 -12.84
N GLN A 88 5.06 5.03 -13.67
CA GLN A 88 5.68 3.78 -13.21
C GLN A 88 6.98 4.05 -12.47
N ILE A 89 7.78 5.04 -12.94
CA ILE A 89 8.99 5.48 -12.23
C ILE A 89 8.62 6.07 -10.86
N THR A 90 7.61 6.93 -10.80
CA THR A 90 7.11 7.51 -9.53
C THR A 90 6.61 6.42 -8.58
N ALA A 91 5.85 5.43 -9.08
CA ALA A 91 5.39 4.31 -8.28
C ALA A 91 6.55 3.46 -7.74
N ALA A 92 7.51 3.09 -8.59
CA ALA A 92 8.69 2.32 -8.20
C ALA A 92 9.52 3.06 -7.14
N TYR A 93 9.72 4.37 -7.32
CA TYR A 93 10.43 5.21 -6.35
C TYR A 93 9.74 5.22 -4.98
N LYS A 94 8.42 5.34 -4.95
CA LYS A 94 7.64 5.25 -3.70
C LYS A 94 7.74 3.86 -3.07
N LYS A 95 7.63 2.78 -3.84
CA LYS A 95 7.80 1.42 -3.30
C LYS A 95 9.17 1.25 -2.67
N TRP A 96 10.23 1.75 -3.33
CA TRP A 96 11.58 1.74 -2.78
C TRP A 96 11.68 2.52 -1.46
N HIS A 97 11.05 3.70 -1.35
CA HIS A 97 10.97 4.46 -0.09
C HIS A 97 10.30 3.69 1.05
N GLY A 98 9.24 2.93 0.75
CA GLY A 98 8.63 2.08 1.78
C GLY A 98 9.58 0.96 2.23
N ILE A 99 10.39 0.39 1.33
CA ILE A 99 11.43 -0.59 1.70
C ILE A 99 12.51 0.06 2.58
N THR A 100 12.98 1.26 2.24
CA THR A 100 13.98 1.94 3.06
C THR A 100 13.42 2.26 4.44
N HIS A 101 12.17 2.71 4.53
CA HIS A 101 11.48 2.92 5.81
C HIS A 101 11.42 1.64 6.66
N MET A 102 11.15 0.49 6.04
CA MET A 102 11.19 -0.80 6.75
C MET A 102 12.57 -1.16 7.29
N MET A 103 13.65 -0.80 6.57
CA MET A 103 15.03 -1.04 7.00
C MET A 103 15.44 -0.12 8.17
N ASP A 104 14.84 1.07 8.26
CA ASP A 104 15.08 2.04 9.32
C ASP A 104 14.25 1.77 10.59
N LEU A 105 13.37 0.76 10.58
CA LEU A 105 12.63 0.37 11.77
C LEU A 105 13.57 -0.10 12.88
N PRO A 106 13.25 0.17 14.15
CA PRO A 106 14.00 -0.39 15.28
C PRO A 106 14.07 -1.91 15.20
N SER A 107 15.17 -2.52 15.68
CA SER A 107 15.41 -3.97 15.59
C SER A 107 14.25 -4.83 16.08
N GLU A 108 13.55 -4.39 17.14
CA GLU A 108 12.36 -5.06 17.71
C GLU A 108 11.18 -5.14 16.72
N GLN A 109 11.08 -4.15 15.82
CA GLN A 109 10.06 -4.04 14.77
C GLN A 109 10.59 -4.44 13.39
N GLY A 110 11.87 -4.82 13.29
CA GLY A 110 12.54 -5.11 12.04
C GLY A 110 11.90 -6.30 11.32
N LEU A 111 11.66 -6.12 10.03
CA LEU A 111 11.10 -7.14 9.14
C LEU A 111 12.24 -7.93 8.50
N GLU A 112 12.04 -9.23 8.28
CA GLU A 112 13.03 -10.10 7.62
C GLU A 112 12.97 -9.95 6.10
N TYR A 113 11.79 -9.68 5.56
CA TYR A 113 11.54 -9.58 4.12
C TYR A 113 10.72 -8.34 3.77
N GLY A 114 11.04 -7.70 2.64
CA GLY A 114 10.30 -6.57 2.08
C GLY A 114 9.83 -6.87 0.66
N LEU A 115 8.53 -6.70 0.42
CA LEU A 115 7.88 -6.89 -0.88
C LEU A 115 7.54 -5.52 -1.47
N MET A 116 7.94 -5.28 -2.71
CA MET A 116 7.46 -4.13 -3.50
C MET A 116 6.19 -4.56 -4.25
N MET A 117 5.04 -4.02 -3.85
CA MET A 117 3.75 -4.44 -4.38
C MET A 117 3.06 -3.31 -5.15
N ASP A 118 2.34 -3.68 -6.21
CA ASP A 118 1.43 -2.76 -6.88
C ASP A 118 0.09 -2.65 -6.15
N ALA A 119 -0.45 -1.44 -6.15
CA ALA A 119 -1.76 -1.12 -5.58
C ALA A 119 -2.95 -1.66 -6.40
N GLU A 120 -2.69 -2.25 -7.57
CA GLU A 120 -3.69 -2.79 -8.51
C GLU A 120 -4.03 -4.27 -8.25
N LEU A 121 -3.49 -4.86 -7.18
CA LEU A 121 -3.81 -6.23 -6.81
C LEU A 121 -5.10 -6.25 -5.98
N LEU A 122 -6.25 -6.44 -6.62
CA LEU A 122 -7.37 -7.03 -5.89
C LEU A 122 -7.01 -8.51 -5.64
N LEU A 123 -7.25 -9.02 -4.43
CA LEU A 123 -7.01 -10.44 -4.12
C LEU A 123 -7.79 -11.40 -5.03
N PHE A 124 -8.77 -10.88 -5.78
CA PHE A 124 -9.62 -11.59 -6.73
C PHE A 124 -9.75 -10.89 -8.11
N ASP A 125 -8.72 -10.17 -8.59
CA ASP A 125 -8.70 -9.72 -10.00
C ASP A 125 -8.06 -10.77 -10.91
N GLY A 126 -8.83 -11.83 -11.19
CA GLY A 126 -8.57 -12.75 -12.30
C GLY A 126 -8.99 -12.18 -13.65
N TRP A 127 -8.67 -10.91 -13.96
CA TRP A 127 -9.08 -10.25 -15.21
C TRP A 127 -10.60 -10.25 -15.47
N GLY A 128 -11.41 -10.26 -14.40
CA GLY A 128 -12.86 -10.39 -14.53
C GLY A 128 -13.30 -11.68 -15.22
N GLU A 129 -13.16 -12.83 -14.56
CA GLU A 129 -13.79 -14.10 -15.01
C GLU A 129 -15.33 -14.02 -15.12
N ASP A 130 -15.96 -12.88 -14.79
CA ASP A 130 -17.38 -12.60 -15.03
C ASP A 130 -17.69 -11.88 -16.37
N VAL A 131 -16.70 -11.60 -17.24
CA VAL A 131 -16.95 -10.90 -18.53
C VAL A 131 -16.68 -11.77 -19.77
N ARG A 132 -16.56 -13.09 -19.62
CA ARG A 132 -16.54 -14.04 -20.75
C ARG A 132 -17.48 -15.21 -20.49
N GLY A 133 -18.78 -14.95 -20.36
CA GLY A 133 -19.74 -16.03 -20.15
C GLY A 133 -21.19 -15.62 -19.92
N ALA A 134 -21.75 -14.72 -20.73
CA ALA A 134 -23.19 -14.60 -20.95
C ALA A 134 -23.47 -14.01 -22.34
#